data_AF-A0A523X1S9-F1
#
_entry.id   AF-A0A523X1S9-F1
#
_cell.length_a   1.000
_cell.length_b   1.000
_cell.length_c   1.000
_cell.angle_alpha   90.00
_cell.angle_beta   90.00
_cell.angle_gamma   90.00
#
_symmetry.space_group_name_H-M   'P 1'
#
loop_
_entity.id
_entity.type
_entity.pdbx_description
1 polymer ?
#
loop_
_entity_poly.entity_id
_entity_poly.type
_entity_poly.pdbx_seq_one_letter_code
_entity_poly.pdbx_strand_id
1 'polypeptide(L)' 'MSVRRLKGDEAVDLILQVLKGAGKPLTTREVQGETEKRMVRCPDSTAVFLNRLRINGVIKGERSKERRGWIWWVEG' A
#
# COMPACT_ATOMS: atom_id res chain seq x y z
N MET A 1 -19.04 14.23 -3.49
CA MET A 1 -17.82 13.91 -4.27
C MET A 1 -17.80 12.42 -4.51
N SER A 2 -17.61 11.96 -5.77
CA SER A 2 -17.55 10.53 -6.10
C SER A 2 -16.14 9.99 -5.95
N VAL A 3 -15.98 8.95 -5.14
CA VAL A 3 -14.71 8.22 -4.98
C VAL A 3 -14.47 7.40 -6.25
N ARG A 4 -13.29 7.54 -6.88
CA ARG A 4 -12.92 6.75 -8.06
C ARG A 4 -12.37 5.39 -7.60
N ARG A 5 -12.84 4.30 -8.23
CA ARG A 5 -12.26 2.96 -8.07
C ARG A 5 -11.14 2.79 -9.11
N LEU A 6 -9.94 2.43 -8.65
CA LEU A 6 -8.82 2.17 -9.55
C LEU A 6 -8.90 0.78 -10.18
N LYS A 7 -8.40 0.66 -11.42
CA LYS A 7 -8.10 -0.63 -12.05
C LYS A 7 -6.80 -1.20 -11.48
N GLY A 8 -6.53 -2.49 -11.73
CA GLY A 8 -5.40 -3.24 -11.16
C GLY A 8 -4.08 -2.47 -11.25
N ASP A 9 -3.66 -2.10 -12.46
CA ASP A 9 -2.37 -1.43 -12.70
C ASP A 9 -2.30 -0.03 -12.08
N GLU A 10 -3.37 0.76 -12.18
CA GLU A 10 -3.43 2.09 -11.56
C GLU A 10 -3.31 2.01 -10.02
N ALA A 11 -3.86 0.96 -9.42
CA ALA A 11 -3.75 0.71 -7.98
C ALA A 11 -2.32 0.32 -7.59
N VAL A 12 -1.61 -0.44 -8.43
CA VAL A 12 -0.19 -0.76 -8.21
C VAL A 12 0.64 0.51 -8.23
N ASP A 13 0.50 1.34 -9.25
CA ASP A 13 1.26 2.58 -9.40
C ASP A 13 1.04 3.52 -8.21
N LEU A 14 -0.21 3.65 -7.75
CA LEU A 14 -0.53 4.44 -6.57
C LEU A 14 0.21 3.95 -5.32
N ILE A 15 0.19 2.63 -5.07
CA ILE A 15 0.88 2.03 -3.92
C ILE A 15 2.38 2.27 -4.02
N LEU A 16 2.98 2.08 -5.19
CA LEU A 16 4.40 2.34 -5.41
C LEU A 16 4.76 3.79 -5.13
N GLN A 17 3.95 4.75 -5.59
CA GLN A 17 4.15 6.17 -5.29
C GLN A 17 4.02 6.48 -3.79
N VAL A 18 3.07 5.88 -3.09
CA VAL A 18 2.91 6.04 -1.63
C VAL A 18 4.14 5.51 -0.90
N LEU A 19 4.57 4.28 -1.20
CA LEU A 19 5.70 3.66 -0.51
C LEU A 19 7.03 4.34 -0.83
N LYS A 20 7.27 4.72 -2.10
CA LYS A 20 8.47 5.49 -2.51
C LYS A 20 8.50 6.87 -1.86
N GLY A 21 7.38 7.60 -1.89
CA GLY A 21 7.29 8.94 -1.35
C GLY A 21 7.40 9.01 0.18
N ALA A 22 7.09 7.91 0.88
CA ALA A 22 7.17 7.86 2.34
C ALA A 22 8.61 7.83 2.88
N GLY A 23 9.58 7.33 2.10
CA GLY A 23 10.99 7.21 2.51
C GLY A 23 11.25 6.30 3.72
N LYS A 24 10.24 5.57 4.20
CA LYS A 24 10.30 4.66 5.35
C LYS A 24 9.25 3.55 5.21
N PRO A 25 9.43 2.40 5.87
CA PRO A 25 8.40 1.36 5.92
C PRO A 25 7.09 1.89 6.53
N LEU A 26 5.97 1.59 5.87
CA LEU A 26 4.64 2.00 6.31
C LEU A 26 3.83 0.79 6.77
N THR A 27 3.02 0.97 7.80
CA THR A 27 2.00 -0.01 8.19
C THR A 27 0.85 -0.04 7.19
N THR A 28 0.07 -1.12 7.16
CA THR A 28 -1.16 -1.20 6.34
C THR A 28 -2.09 -0.02 6.56
N ARG A 29 -2.22 0.45 7.83
CA ARG A 29 -3.09 1.58 8.18
C ARG A 29 -2.55 2.89 7.62
N GLU A 30 -1.24 3.11 7.67
CA GLU A 30 -0.60 4.28 7.08
C GLU A 30 -0.77 4.28 5.56
N VAL A 31 -0.55 3.15 4.88
CA VAL A 31 -0.79 3.02 3.44
C VAL A 31 -2.24 3.34 3.09
N GLN A 32 -3.21 2.79 3.83
CA GLN A 32 -4.62 3.06 3.61
C GLN A 32 -4.93 4.56 3.75
N GLY A 33 -4.44 5.21 4.81
CA GLY A 33 -4.62 6.65 5.01
C GLY A 33 -4.03 7.49 3.88
N GLU A 34 -2.85 7.14 3.37
CA GLU A 34 -2.25 7.84 2.23
C GLU A 34 -3.02 7.63 0.92
N THR A 35 -3.58 6.43 0.70
CA THR A 35 -4.43 6.17 -0.49
C THR A 35 -5.78 6.90 -0.41
N GLU A 36 -6.41 6.98 0.76
CA GLU A 36 -7.68 7.67 0.97
C GLU A 36 -7.56 9.18 0.78
N LYS A 37 -6.44 9.79 1.22
CA LYS A 37 -6.13 11.21 0.96
C LYS A 37 -6.11 11.55 -0.53
N ARG A 38 -5.79 10.59 -1.38
CA ARG A 38 -5.77 10.75 -2.84
C ARG A 38 -7.14 10.47 -3.49
N MET A 39 -8.21 10.44 -2.69
CA MET A 39 -9.60 10.16 -3.09
C MET A 39 -9.80 8.82 -3.80
N VAL A 40 -8.92 7.86 -3.50
CA VAL A 40 -8.98 6.50 -4.02
C VAL A 40 -9.38 5.55 -2.90
N ARG A 41 -10.43 4.76 -3.13
CA ARG A 41 -10.65 3.54 -2.35
C ARG A 41 -10.05 2.37 -3.11
N CYS A 42 -9.10 1.68 -2.50
CA CYS A 42 -8.67 0.38 -3.02
C CYS A 42 -9.89 -0.56 -3.04
N PRO A 43 -10.16 -1.25 -4.16
CA PRO A 43 -11.31 -2.14 -4.29
C PRO A 43 -11.22 -3.39 -3.40
N ASP A 44 -10.02 -3.72 -2.94
CA ASP A 44 -9.73 -4.79 -1.97
C ASP A 44 -9.32 -4.22 -0.61
N SER A 45 -9.39 -5.07 0.43
CA SER A 45 -8.67 -4.79 1.68
C SER A 45 -7.21 -4.48 1.36
N THR A 46 -6.74 -3.27 1.69
CA THR A 46 -5.37 -2.80 1.42
C THR A 46 -4.32 -3.84 1.84
N ALA A 47 -4.58 -4.59 2.92
CA ALA A 47 -3.73 -5.69 3.37
C ALA A 47 -3.59 -6.83 2.35
N VAL A 48 -4.71 -7.26 1.73
CA VAL A 48 -4.74 -8.34 0.74
C VAL A 48 -4.01 -7.91 -0.52
N PHE A 49 -4.24 -6.67 -0.96
CA PHE A 49 -3.58 -6.12 -2.14
C PHE A 49 -2.07 -6.02 -1.92
N LEU A 50 -1.62 -5.44 -0.80
CA LEU A 50 -0.20 -5.35 -0.44
C LEU A 50 0.46 -6.73 -0.35
N ASN A 51 -0.22 -7.71 0.24
CA ASN A 51 0.33 -9.06 0.32
C ASN A 51 0.45 -9.73 -1.06
N ARG A 52 -0.49 -9.48 -1.99
CA ARG A 52 -0.38 -9.95 -3.37
C ARG A 52 0.85 -9.32 -4.05
N LEU A 53 1.06 -8.01 -3.88
CA LEU A 53 2.24 -7.33 -4.43
C LEU A 53 3.55 -7.87 -3.85
N ARG A 54 3.57 -8.18 -2.55
CA ARG A 54 4.72 -8.81 -1.89
C ARG A 54 5.01 -10.20 -2.46
N ILE A 55 3.99 -11.03 -2.65
CA ILE A 55 4.15 -12.38 -3.23
C ILE A 55 4.67 -12.28 -4.67
N ASN A 56 4.22 -11.28 -5.43
CA ASN A 56 4.67 -11.03 -6.80
C ASN A 56 6.04 -10.33 -6.87
N GLY A 57 6.70 -10.05 -5.75
CA GLY A 57 8.01 -9.39 -5.71
C GLY A 57 8.03 -7.89 -6.02
N VAL A 58 6.85 -7.26 -6.15
CA VAL A 58 6.73 -5.83 -6.51
C VAL A 58 7.10 -4.92 -5.34
N ILE A 59 6.80 -5.35 -4.12
CA ILE A 59 7.15 -4.64 -2.88
C ILE A 59 7.71 -5.63 -1.87
N LYS A 60 8.33 -5.12 -0.82
CA LYS A 60 8.70 -5.90 0.36
C LYS A 60 7.69 -5.69 1.48
N GLY A 61 7.65 -6.65 2.38
CA GLY A 61 6.88 -6.52 3.60
C GLY A 61 7.26 -7.57 4.61
N GLU A 62 7.15 -7.22 5.89
CA GLU A 62 7.42 -8.11 7.02
C GLU A 62 6.49 -7.81 8.20
N ARG A 63 6.42 -8.76 9.15
CA ARG A 63 5.72 -8.54 10.41
C ARG A 63 6.62 -7.81 11.38
N SER A 64 6.23 -6.60 11.76
CA SER A 64 6.87 -5.82 12.83
C SER A 64 6.18 -6.09 14.16
N LYS A 65 6.97 -6.54 15.15
CA LYS A 65 6.50 -6.68 16.54
C LYS A 65 6.26 -5.31 17.17
N GLU A 66 7.15 -4.35 16.92
CA GLU A 66 7.08 -2.98 17.44
C GLU A 66 5.82 -2.26 16.95
N ARG A 67 5.54 -2.34 15.64
CA ARG A 67 4.38 -1.70 15.00
C ARG A 67 3.11 -2.55 15.11
N ARG A 68 3.19 -3.72 15.76
CA ARG A 68 2.11 -4.70 15.97
C ARG A 68 1.33 -5.03 14.70
N GLY A 69 2.05 -5.27 13.60
CA GLY A 69 1.40 -5.46 12.30
C GLY A 69 2.37 -5.69 11.16
N TRP A 70 1.86 -5.64 9.93
CA TRP A 70 2.72 -5.64 8.74
C TRP A 70 3.25 -4.25 8.46
N ILE A 71 4.50 -4.18 8.06
CA ILE A 71 5.12 -3.01 7.45
C ILE A 71 5.51 -3.34 6.00
N TRP A 72 5.47 -2.32 5.15
CA TRP A 72 5.60 -2.42 3.70
C TRP A 72 6.55 -1.34 3.19
N TRP A 73 7.41 -1.69 2.24
CA TRP A 73 8.33 -0.75 1.60
C TRP A 73 8.71 -1.25 0.20
N VAL A 74 9.39 -0.40 -0.55
CA VAL A 74 10.06 -0.79 -1.80
C VAL A 74 11.57 -0.78 -1.58
N GLU A 75 12.29 -1.71 -2.20
CA GLU A 75 13.74 -1.59 -2.33
C GLU A 75 14.04 -0.54 -3.41
N GLY A 76 14.96 0.36 -3.10
CA GLY A 76 15.46 1.39 -4.02
C GLY A 76 16.57 0.83 -4.88
#